data_AF-A0A8H3IRD4-F1
#
_entry.id   AF-A0A8H3IRD4-F1
#
_cell.length_a   1.000
_cell.length_b   1.000
_cell.length_c   1.000
_cell.angle_alpha   90.00
_cell.angle_beta   90.00
_cell.angle_gamma   90.00
#
_symmetry.space_group_name_H-M   'P 1'
#
loop_
_entity.id
_entity.type
_entity.pdbx_description
1 polymer ?
#
loop_
_entity_poly.entity_id
_entity_poly.type
_entity_poly.pdbx_seq_one_letter_code
_entity_poly.pdbx_strand_id
1 'polypeptide(L)'
;MSTKLAPISYASSIVGFTSFAFTFFTFVRVFWETILTLWSAPKQMMGYLDNLRIELHNERAYFKSALRRTRSRSRSVKRYHEDIGPLKILNGTVRRIHREFIRLEKPFLNISPSRAEKDLEHDSEEIVDTDYAPMTLARRWKWMRTKSHIIAIADSVNRIQTQRIACDTTNLLMKLHTMDKSIQDFEDRLWDIEEHIMGERLDDGRIYVKRRVDRSPNRSPR
;
A
#
# COMPACT_ATOMS: atom_id res chain seq x y z
N MET A 1 5.37 -32.86 82.58
CA MET A 1 5.64 -31.60 81.86
C MET A 1 5.67 -31.92 80.37
N SER A 2 4.53 -31.79 79.68
CA SER A 2 4.43 -32.07 78.24
C SER A 2 4.27 -30.78 77.45
N THR A 3 5.11 -30.66 76.44
CA THR A 3 5.28 -29.59 75.46
C THR A 3 3.96 -29.16 74.80
N LYS A 4 3.37 -28.05 75.26
CA LYS A 4 2.22 -27.38 74.63
C LYS A 4 2.61 -26.25 73.66
N LEU A 5 3.85 -26.22 73.18
CA LEU A 5 4.36 -25.19 72.25
C LEU A 5 4.27 -25.61 70.76
N ALA A 6 4.03 -26.89 70.48
CA ALA A 6 3.88 -27.42 69.11
C ALA A 6 2.72 -26.80 68.27
N PRO A 7 1.55 -26.42 68.83
CA PRO A 7 0.42 -25.93 68.02
C PRO A 7 0.67 -24.54 67.41
N ILE A 8 1.40 -23.67 68.10
CA ILE A 8 1.63 -22.28 67.68
C ILE A 8 2.62 -22.23 66.50
N SER A 9 3.67 -23.04 66.54
CA SER A 9 4.60 -23.18 65.42
C SER A 9 3.92 -23.77 64.18
N TYR A 10 2.99 -24.70 64.36
CA TYR A 10 2.21 -25.28 63.26
C TYR A 10 1.29 -24.26 62.60
N ALA A 11 0.59 -23.45 63.41
CA ALA A 11 -0.28 -22.38 62.91
C ALA A 11 0.49 -21.33 62.10
N SER A 12 1.68 -20.92 62.56
CA SER A 12 2.52 -19.96 61.82
C SER A 12 3.01 -20.50 60.48
N SER A 13 3.34 -21.80 60.39
CA SER A 13 3.75 -22.44 59.14
C SER A 13 2.61 -22.51 58.11
N ILE A 14 1.38 -22.78 58.56
CA ILE A 14 0.21 -22.77 57.69
C ILE A 14 -0.03 -21.38 57.12
N VAL A 15 0.00 -20.34 57.97
CA VAL A 15 -0.19 -18.95 57.52
C VAL A 15 0.90 -18.51 56.54
N GLY A 16 2.16 -18.85 56.83
CA GLY A 16 3.27 -18.55 55.91
C GLY A 16 3.12 -19.28 54.56
N PHE A 17 2.71 -20.55 54.58
CA PHE A 17 2.49 -21.33 53.37
C PHE A 17 1.31 -20.81 52.56
N THR A 18 0.20 -20.40 53.18
CA THR A 18 -0.95 -19.85 52.46
C THR A 18 -0.62 -18.49 51.82
N SER A 19 0.13 -17.62 52.51
CA SER A 19 0.61 -16.36 51.91
C SER A 19 1.59 -16.61 50.74
N PHE A 20 2.49 -17.59 50.87
CA PHE A 20 3.37 -17.99 49.78
C PHE A 20 2.59 -18.59 48.60
N ALA A 21 1.65 -19.50 48.86
CA ALA A 21 0.82 -20.13 47.83
C ALA A 21 -0.03 -19.10 47.08
N PHE A 22 -0.56 -18.10 47.77
CA PHE A 22 -1.27 -16.99 47.13
C PHE A 22 -0.34 -16.20 46.21
N THR A 23 0.84 -15.83 46.69
CA THR A 23 1.86 -15.12 45.88
C THR A 23 2.29 -15.95 44.67
N PHE A 24 2.51 -17.26 44.86
CA PHE A 24 2.86 -18.19 43.79
C PHE A 24 1.72 -18.33 42.78
N PHE A 25 0.47 -18.39 43.21
CA PHE A 25 -0.68 -18.46 42.32
C PHE A 25 -0.80 -17.19 41.47
N THR A 26 -0.62 -16.01 42.07
CA THR A 26 -0.58 -14.74 41.32
C THR A 26 0.56 -14.75 40.30
N PHE A 27 1.75 -15.21 40.68
CA PHE A 27 2.89 -15.35 39.78
C PHE A 27 2.59 -16.29 38.61
N VAL A 28 2.08 -17.50 38.89
CA VAL A 28 1.73 -18.50 37.88
C VAL A 28 0.66 -17.97 36.94
N ARG A 29 -0.34 -17.25 37.45
CA ARG A 29 -1.39 -16.64 36.61
C ARG A 29 -0.78 -15.65 35.61
N VAL A 30 0.03 -14.70 36.06
CA VAL A 30 0.69 -13.71 35.18
C VAL A 30 1.67 -14.38 34.20
N PHE A 31 2.40 -15.38 34.69
CA PHE A 31 3.31 -16.18 33.87
C PHE A 31 2.57 -16.97 32.79
N TRP A 32 1.40 -17.51 33.10
CA TRP A 32 0.59 -18.28 32.16
C TRP A 32 0.01 -17.40 31.05
N GLU A 33 -0.44 -16.18 31.35
CA GLU A 33 -0.85 -15.20 30.33
C GLU A 33 0.29 -14.88 29.35
N THR A 34 1.53 -14.81 29.87
CA THR A 34 2.74 -14.61 29.06
C THR A 34 3.03 -15.83 28.17
N ILE A 35 2.85 -17.04 28.68
CA ILE A 35 2.99 -18.29 27.91
C ILE A 35 1.89 -18.42 26.84
N LEU A 36 0.65 -18.08 27.15
CA LEU A 36 -0.45 -18.12 26.18
C LEU A 36 -0.21 -17.12 25.04
N THR A 37 0.34 -15.96 25.34
CA THR A 37 0.81 -14.99 24.33
C THR A 37 1.91 -15.58 23.45
N LEU A 38 2.85 -16.33 24.04
CA LEU A 38 3.88 -17.06 23.29
C LEU A 38 3.28 -18.18 22.43
N TRP A 39 2.15 -18.76 22.84
CA TRP A 39 1.45 -19.83 22.11
C TRP A 39 0.57 -19.35 20.96
N SER A 40 0.03 -18.14 21.02
CA SER A 40 -0.77 -17.53 19.93
C SER A 40 0.09 -16.92 18.81
N ALA A 41 1.36 -16.63 19.11
CA ALA A 41 2.35 -16.09 18.19
C ALA A 41 2.51 -16.81 16.83
N PRO A 42 2.39 -18.15 16.69
CA PRO A 42 2.66 -18.86 15.44
C PRO A 42 1.72 -18.46 14.29
N LYS A 43 0.42 -18.39 14.58
CA LYS A 43 -0.60 -18.04 13.57
C LYS A 43 -0.49 -16.58 13.16
N GLN A 44 -0.20 -15.71 14.12
CA GLN A 44 0.00 -14.30 13.85
C GLN A 44 1.25 -14.07 13.00
N MET A 45 2.37 -14.73 13.32
CA MET A 45 3.63 -14.59 12.59
C MET A 45 3.46 -14.83 11.10
N MET A 46 2.88 -15.96 10.71
CA MET A 46 2.72 -16.32 9.30
C MET A 46 1.89 -15.26 8.56
N GLY A 47 0.75 -14.86 9.13
CA GLY A 47 -0.06 -13.79 8.55
C GLY A 47 0.67 -12.44 8.42
N TYR A 48 1.48 -12.05 9.41
CA TYR A 48 2.25 -10.80 9.34
C TYR A 48 3.37 -10.87 8.29
N LEU A 49 4.13 -11.97 8.25
CA LEU A 49 5.23 -12.14 7.30
C LEU A 49 4.72 -12.24 5.86
N ASP A 50 3.65 -12.99 5.62
CA ASP A 50 3.06 -13.14 4.29
C ASP A 50 2.45 -11.84 3.78
N ASN A 51 1.65 -11.16 4.62
CA ASN A 51 1.09 -9.87 4.24
C ASN A 51 2.20 -8.88 3.90
N LEU A 52 3.23 -8.79 4.74
CA LEU A 52 4.33 -7.87 4.52
C LEU A 52 5.15 -8.24 3.27
N ARG A 53 5.38 -9.52 3.02
CA ARG A 53 6.04 -10.00 1.79
C ARG A 53 5.25 -9.57 0.57
N ILE A 54 3.94 -9.83 0.55
CA ILE A 54 3.04 -9.47 -0.56
C ILE A 54 3.06 -7.95 -0.77
N GLU A 55 2.91 -7.18 0.30
CA GLU A 55 2.91 -5.71 0.26
C GLU A 55 4.21 -5.16 -0.35
N LEU A 56 5.34 -5.67 0.12
CA LEU A 56 6.67 -5.27 -0.31
C LEU A 56 6.99 -5.70 -1.76
N HIS A 57 6.51 -6.87 -2.16
CA HIS A 57 6.60 -7.34 -3.55
C HIS A 57 5.80 -6.45 -4.49
N ASN A 58 4.55 -6.15 -4.11
CA ASN A 58 3.68 -5.23 -4.84
C ASN A 58 4.33 -3.85 -5.01
N GLU A 59 4.95 -3.30 -3.94
CA GLU A 59 5.66 -2.03 -4.03
C GLU A 59 6.85 -2.09 -5.00
N ARG A 60 7.66 -3.14 -4.92
CA ARG A 60 8.82 -3.29 -5.80
C ARG A 60 8.41 -3.41 -7.26
N ALA A 61 7.39 -4.21 -7.56
CA ALA A 61 6.83 -4.36 -8.89
C ALA A 61 6.24 -3.03 -9.41
N TYR A 62 5.58 -2.27 -8.54
CA TYR A 62 5.08 -0.93 -8.84
C TYR A 62 6.23 0.01 -9.23
N PHE A 63 7.27 0.15 -8.40
CA PHE A 63 8.37 1.08 -8.68
C PHE A 63 9.11 0.73 -9.96
N LYS A 64 9.33 -0.56 -10.23
CA LYS A 64 9.95 -1.04 -11.47
C LYS A 64 9.11 -0.65 -12.69
N SER A 65 7.80 -0.84 -12.60
CA SER A 65 6.85 -0.46 -13.66
C SER A 65 6.78 1.06 -13.85
N ALA A 66 6.75 1.83 -12.76
CA ALA A 66 6.77 3.29 -12.78
C ALA A 66 8.04 3.82 -13.45
N LEU A 67 9.22 3.33 -13.05
CA LEU A 67 10.51 3.68 -13.67
C LEU A 67 10.55 3.36 -15.17
N ARG A 68 9.97 2.23 -15.60
CA ARG A 68 9.87 1.88 -17.03
C ARG A 68 9.00 2.89 -17.79
N ARG A 69 7.83 3.26 -17.25
CA ARG A 69 6.94 4.25 -17.85
C ARG A 69 7.60 5.63 -17.97
N THR A 70 8.28 6.08 -16.92
CA THR A 70 8.96 7.39 -16.94
C THR A 70 10.10 7.41 -17.95
N ARG A 71 10.86 6.31 -18.09
CA ARG A 71 11.90 6.18 -19.13
C ARG A 71 11.33 6.26 -20.55
N SER A 72 10.23 5.57 -20.83
CA SER A 72 9.63 5.58 -22.18
C SER A 72 9.02 6.92 -22.56
N ARG A 73 8.54 7.68 -21.57
CA ARG A 73 7.86 8.98 -21.78
C ARG A 73 8.84 10.15 -21.89
N SER A 74 10.04 10.00 -21.37
CA SER A 74 11.03 11.07 -21.31
C SER A 74 11.95 11.07 -22.52
N ARG A 75 11.48 11.60 -23.64
CA ARG A 75 12.32 12.03 -24.78
C ARG A 75 12.87 13.46 -24.60
N SER A 76 12.41 14.16 -23.56
CA SER A 76 12.81 15.53 -23.21
C SER A 76 13.69 15.51 -21.97
N VAL A 77 14.96 15.87 -22.13
CA VAL A 77 16.00 15.88 -21.08
C VAL A 77 15.59 16.70 -19.84
N LYS A 78 14.74 17.74 -20.00
CA LYS A 78 14.28 18.57 -18.89
C LYS A 78 13.33 17.85 -17.92
N ARG A 79 12.44 16.95 -18.40
CA ARG A 79 11.53 16.18 -17.52
C ARG A 79 12.21 14.99 -16.83
N TYR A 80 13.46 14.70 -17.21
CA TYR A 80 14.20 13.55 -16.70
C TYR A 80 14.70 13.76 -15.26
N HIS A 81 14.96 15.00 -14.83
CA HIS A 81 15.58 15.27 -13.53
C HIS A 81 14.55 15.43 -12.39
N GLU A 82 13.41 16.07 -12.66
CA GLU A 82 12.39 16.37 -11.64
C GLU A 82 11.58 15.12 -11.23
N ASP A 83 11.20 14.25 -12.17
CA ASP A 83 10.29 13.14 -11.88
C ASP A 83 11.00 11.81 -11.51
N ILE A 84 12.22 11.58 -12.02
CA ILE A 84 12.92 10.29 -11.86
C ILE A 84 13.76 10.24 -10.58
N GLY A 85 14.26 11.39 -10.11
CA GLY A 85 15.07 11.49 -8.89
C GLY A 85 14.36 10.87 -7.67
N PRO A 86 13.15 11.34 -7.31
CA PRO A 86 12.40 10.82 -6.18
C PRO A 86 12.06 9.32 -6.31
N LEU A 87 11.63 8.88 -7.49
CA LEU A 87 11.31 7.47 -7.75
C LEU A 87 12.52 6.55 -7.59
N LYS A 88 13.71 7.00 -7.99
CA LYS A 88 14.95 6.23 -7.84
C LYS A 88 15.36 6.12 -6.38
N ILE A 89 15.20 7.19 -5.59
CA ILE A 89 15.47 7.19 -4.15
C ILE A 89 14.50 6.23 -3.45
N LEU A 90 13.19 6.34 -3.71
CA LEU A 90 12.17 5.47 -3.15
C LEU A 90 12.40 4.00 -3.50
N ASN A 91 12.72 3.69 -4.77
CA ASN A 91 13.07 2.32 -5.17
C ASN A 91 14.32 1.80 -4.43
N GLY A 92 15.33 2.66 -4.21
CA GLY A 92 16.50 2.33 -3.40
C GLY A 92 16.13 2.00 -1.95
N THR A 93 15.20 2.76 -1.36
CA THR A 93 14.67 2.52 -0.02
C THR A 93 13.89 1.22 0.05
N VAL A 94 12.95 0.97 -0.87
CA VAL A 94 12.18 -0.29 -0.93
C VAL A 94 13.11 -1.50 -1.06
N ARG A 95 14.15 -1.43 -1.90
CA ARG A 95 15.16 -2.49 -2.02
C ARG A 95 15.97 -2.71 -0.75
N ARG A 96 16.22 -1.66 0.04
CA ARG A 96 16.90 -1.78 1.34
C ARG A 96 15.98 -2.48 2.35
N ILE A 97 14.75 -1.99 2.48
CA ILE A 97 13.71 -2.57 3.33
C ILE A 97 13.48 -4.05 2.97
N HIS A 98 13.44 -4.37 1.69
CA HIS A 98 13.25 -5.74 1.22
C HIS A 98 14.39 -6.69 1.60
N ARG A 99 15.63 -6.23 1.46
CA ARG A 99 16.79 -7.01 1.92
C ARG A 99 16.79 -7.20 3.44
N GLU A 100 16.33 -6.21 4.19
CA GLU A 100 16.20 -6.29 5.64
C GLU A 100 15.11 -7.29 6.04
N PHE A 101 13.95 -7.24 5.38
CA PHE A 101 12.86 -8.20 5.55
C PHE A 101 13.34 -9.64 5.31
N ILE A 102 14.01 -9.90 4.17
CA ILE A 102 14.54 -11.24 3.86
C ILE A 102 15.48 -11.75 4.96
N ARG A 103 16.34 -10.89 5.51
CA ARG A 103 17.26 -11.28 6.60
C ARG A 103 16.50 -11.69 7.86
N LEU A 104 15.43 -10.96 8.19
CA LEU A 104 14.59 -11.26 9.36
C LEU A 104 13.74 -12.50 9.15
N GLU A 105 13.33 -12.75 7.92
CA GLU A 105 12.47 -13.86 7.54
C GLU A 105 13.20 -15.18 7.37
N LYS A 106 14.44 -15.16 6.86
CA LYS A 106 15.32 -16.32 6.64
C LYS A 106 15.28 -17.39 7.75
N PRO A 107 15.35 -17.07 9.05
CA PRO A 107 15.32 -18.09 10.10
C PRO A 107 13.98 -18.82 10.28
N PHE A 108 12.91 -18.37 9.63
CA PHE A 108 11.58 -18.94 9.74
C PHE A 108 11.20 -19.83 8.55
N LEU A 109 11.96 -19.77 7.45
CA LEU A 109 11.69 -20.51 6.22
C LEU A 109 12.22 -21.95 6.30
N ASN A 110 11.57 -22.88 5.60
CA ASN A 110 12.01 -24.27 5.38
C ASN A 110 12.98 -24.40 4.18
N ILE A 111 13.70 -23.33 3.83
CA ILE A 111 14.45 -23.31 2.57
C ILE A 111 15.76 -24.09 2.72
N SER A 112 15.91 -25.10 1.86
CA SER A 112 17.20 -25.77 1.59
C SER A 112 18.23 -24.73 1.13
N PRO A 113 19.47 -24.73 1.68
CA PRO A 113 20.46 -23.66 1.47
C PRO A 113 20.73 -23.32 0.01
N SER A 114 20.54 -24.27 -0.91
CA SER A 114 20.75 -24.09 -2.35
C SER A 114 19.75 -23.14 -3.05
N ARG A 115 18.54 -22.95 -2.50
CA ARG A 115 17.51 -22.07 -3.10
C ARG A 115 17.59 -20.64 -2.54
N ALA A 116 17.96 -20.49 -1.27
CA ALA A 116 18.10 -19.19 -0.61
C ALA A 116 19.21 -18.29 -1.22
N GLU A 117 20.25 -18.89 -1.81
CA GLU A 117 21.29 -18.13 -2.53
C GLU A 117 20.81 -17.66 -3.91
N LYS A 118 20.05 -18.50 -4.62
CA LYS A 118 19.48 -18.14 -5.93
C LYS A 118 18.41 -17.05 -5.82
N ASP A 119 17.61 -17.04 -4.76
CA ASP A 119 16.58 -16.03 -4.52
C ASP A 119 17.18 -14.65 -4.12
N LEU A 120 18.44 -14.61 -3.66
CA LEU A 120 19.17 -13.37 -3.39
C LEU A 120 19.85 -12.78 -4.64
N GLU A 121 20.25 -13.63 -5.59
CA GLU A 121 20.89 -13.23 -6.85
C GLU A 121 19.88 -12.94 -7.97
N HIS A 122 18.75 -13.63 -7.99
CA HIS A 122 17.75 -13.45 -9.02
C HIS A 122 16.69 -12.44 -8.55
N ASP A 123 16.71 -11.25 -9.15
CA ASP A 123 15.67 -10.20 -9.06
C ASP A 123 14.32 -10.70 -9.66
N SER A 124 14.07 -12.02 -9.70
CA SER A 124 12.91 -12.66 -10.31
C SER A 124 11.64 -12.31 -9.55
N GLU A 125 10.69 -11.80 -10.31
CA GLU A 125 9.38 -11.32 -9.86
C GLU A 125 8.42 -12.45 -9.47
N GLU A 126 8.86 -13.70 -9.52
CA GLU A 126 8.05 -14.85 -9.18
C GLU A 126 7.82 -14.86 -7.66
N ILE A 127 6.54 -14.81 -7.28
CA ILE A 127 6.12 -15.00 -5.89
C ILE A 127 6.44 -16.46 -5.56
N VAL A 128 7.62 -16.68 -4.99
CA VAL A 128 8.03 -18.02 -4.56
C VAL A 128 7.10 -18.44 -3.43
N ASP A 129 6.40 -19.54 -3.63
CA ASP A 129 5.61 -20.17 -2.57
C ASP A 129 6.53 -20.51 -1.40
N THR A 130 6.26 -19.90 -0.25
CA THR A 130 7.16 -19.93 0.89
C THR A 130 6.64 -20.85 1.95
N ASP A 131 7.28 -22.01 2.02
CA ASP A 131 7.03 -22.97 3.07
C ASP A 131 7.71 -22.50 4.37
N TYR A 132 6.91 -22.14 5.36
CA TYR A 132 7.40 -21.80 6.70
C TYR A 132 7.62 -23.06 7.51
N ALA A 133 8.70 -23.09 8.26
CA ALA A 133 8.98 -24.21 9.14
C ALA A 133 7.95 -24.36 10.26
N PRO A 134 7.74 -25.60 10.75
CA PRO A 134 6.97 -25.82 11.96
C PRO A 134 7.55 -24.99 13.13
N MET A 135 6.65 -24.33 13.84
CA MET A 135 7.02 -23.33 14.83
C MET A 135 7.43 -23.97 16.17
N THR A 136 8.73 -24.18 16.36
CA THR A 136 9.32 -24.61 17.64
C THR A 136 9.36 -23.47 18.68
N LEU A 137 9.47 -23.80 19.98
CA LEU A 137 9.56 -22.80 21.06
C LEU A 137 10.73 -21.81 20.85
N ALA A 138 11.88 -22.30 20.40
CA ALA A 138 13.04 -21.45 20.08
C ALA A 138 12.72 -20.44 18.96
N ARG A 139 11.99 -20.86 17.92
CA ARG A 139 11.53 -19.97 16.84
C ARG A 139 10.51 -18.96 17.34
N ARG A 140 9.60 -19.34 18.24
CA ARG A 140 8.64 -18.40 18.87
C ARG A 140 9.37 -17.31 19.67
N TRP A 141 10.37 -17.70 20.46
CA TRP A 141 11.19 -16.74 21.19
C TRP A 141 11.94 -15.80 20.25
N LYS A 142 12.52 -16.34 19.18
CA LYS A 142 13.17 -15.54 18.14
C LYS A 142 12.20 -14.57 17.48
N TRP A 143 10.99 -15.03 17.14
CA TRP A 143 9.92 -14.19 16.60
C TRP A 143 9.59 -13.03 17.52
N MET A 144 9.42 -13.27 18.82
CA MET A 144 9.11 -12.20 19.79
C MET A 144 10.18 -11.09 19.78
N ARG A 145 11.45 -11.44 19.58
CA ARG A 145 12.54 -10.47 19.46
C ARG A 145 12.56 -9.75 18.11
N THR A 146 12.23 -10.44 17.02
CA THR A 146 12.23 -9.84 15.67
C THR A 146 10.93 -9.11 15.33
N LYS A 147 9.84 -9.35 16.07
CA LYS A 147 8.51 -8.80 15.80
C LYS A 147 8.51 -7.28 15.74
N SER A 148 9.18 -6.61 16.67
CA SER A 148 9.28 -5.14 16.68
C SER A 148 9.97 -4.60 15.42
N HIS A 149 11.01 -5.29 14.93
CA HIS A 149 11.71 -4.90 13.70
C HIS A 149 10.82 -5.09 12.48
N ILE A 150 10.05 -6.17 12.44
CA ILE A 150 9.12 -6.45 11.34
C ILE A 150 8.00 -5.42 11.31
N ILE A 151 7.48 -5.01 12.47
CA ILE A 151 6.51 -3.91 12.56
C ILE A 151 7.12 -2.60 12.05
N ALA A 152 8.37 -2.28 12.42
CA ALA A 152 9.04 -1.08 11.93
C ALA A 152 9.25 -1.09 10.40
N ILE A 153 9.50 -2.27 9.82
CA ILE A 153 9.57 -2.46 8.36
C ILE A 153 8.19 -2.23 7.74
N ALA A 154 7.12 -2.82 8.29
CA ALA A 154 5.76 -2.62 7.82
C ALA A 154 5.36 -1.14 7.85
N ASP A 155 5.64 -0.43 8.94
CA ASP A 155 5.39 1.01 9.05
C ASP A 155 6.17 1.81 7.99
N SER A 156 7.40 1.37 7.67
CA SER A 156 8.22 2.01 6.64
C SER A 156 7.64 1.78 5.24
N VAL A 157 7.12 0.58 4.94
CA VAL A 157 6.43 0.28 3.68
C VAL A 157 5.14 1.09 3.57
N ASN A 158 4.31 1.13 4.61
CA ASN A 158 3.07 1.89 4.63
C ASN A 158 3.30 3.40 4.40
N ARG A 159 4.38 3.97 4.97
CA ARG A 159 4.78 5.36 4.69
C ARG A 159 5.10 5.58 3.21
N ILE A 160 5.83 4.65 2.59
CA ILE A 160 6.16 4.72 1.15
C ILE A 160 4.90 4.59 0.31
N GLN A 161 3.98 3.69 0.68
CA GLN A 161 2.69 3.54 0.01
C GLN A 161 1.85 4.81 0.07
N THR A 162 1.77 5.42 1.25
CA THR A 162 1.04 6.67 1.45
C THR A 162 1.62 7.79 0.58
N GLN A 163 2.96 7.92 0.55
CA GLN A 163 3.65 8.89 -0.31
C GLN A 163 3.36 8.64 -1.79
N ARG A 164 3.42 7.38 -2.23
CA ARG A 164 3.09 7.00 -3.61
C ARG A 164 1.65 7.36 -3.96
N ILE A 165 0.68 6.99 -3.12
CA ILE A 165 -0.74 7.28 -3.35
C ILE A 165 -0.96 8.79 -3.45
N ALA A 166 -0.30 9.59 -2.59
CA ALA A 166 -0.34 11.05 -2.68
C ALA A 166 0.23 11.58 -4.02
N CYS A 167 1.35 11.03 -4.49
CA CYS A 167 1.91 11.39 -5.80
C CYS A 167 0.98 10.98 -6.96
N ASP A 168 0.41 9.76 -6.91
CA ASP A 168 -0.47 9.24 -7.97
C ASP A 168 -1.79 10.02 -8.04
N THR A 169 -2.37 10.35 -6.89
CA THR A 169 -3.59 11.19 -6.82
C THR A 169 -3.32 12.61 -7.33
N THR A 170 -2.17 13.20 -7.01
CA THR A 170 -1.77 14.51 -7.55
C THR A 170 -1.61 14.46 -9.07
N ASN A 171 -0.94 13.42 -9.59
CA ASN A 171 -0.77 13.22 -11.03
C ASN A 171 -2.10 12.99 -11.76
N LEU A 172 -3.04 12.29 -11.11
CA LEU A 172 -4.39 12.08 -11.63
C LEU A 172 -5.15 13.41 -11.68
N LEU A 173 -5.09 14.22 -10.61
CA LEU A 173 -5.74 15.53 -10.54
C LEU A 173 -5.24 16.47 -11.65
N MET A 174 -3.91 16.51 -11.88
CA MET A 174 -3.34 17.31 -12.97
C MET A 174 -3.85 16.85 -14.34
N LYS A 175 -3.97 15.53 -14.57
CA LYS A 175 -4.54 14.99 -15.83
C LYS A 175 -6.01 15.35 -15.98
N LEU A 176 -6.80 15.23 -14.93
CA LEU A 176 -8.21 15.61 -14.95
C LEU A 176 -8.37 17.10 -15.29
N HIS A 177 -7.56 17.96 -14.69
CA HIS A 177 -7.56 19.38 -15.03
C HIS A 177 -7.15 19.66 -16.48
N THR A 178 -6.19 18.89 -17.05
CA THR A 178 -5.88 19.01 -18.48
C THR A 178 -7.00 18.49 -19.39
N MET A 179 -7.75 17.47 -18.95
CA MET A 179 -8.91 16.96 -19.69
C MET A 179 -10.07 17.95 -19.62
N ASP A 180 -10.31 18.58 -18.47
CA ASP A 180 -11.32 19.62 -18.28
C ASP A 180 -11.11 20.79 -19.24
N LYS A 181 -9.87 21.29 -19.35
CA LYS A 181 -9.50 22.29 -20.36
C LYS A 181 -9.75 21.82 -21.79
N SER A 182 -9.41 20.57 -22.09
CA SER A 182 -9.66 20.02 -23.43
C SER A 182 -11.16 19.92 -23.73
N ILE A 183 -12.00 19.63 -22.72
CA ILE A 183 -13.46 19.59 -22.86
C ILE A 183 -13.99 20.99 -23.12
N GLN A 184 -13.52 22.00 -22.37
CA GLN A 184 -13.86 23.41 -22.61
C GLN A 184 -13.47 23.84 -24.03
N ASP A 185 -12.26 23.51 -24.49
CA ASP A 185 -11.84 23.79 -25.87
C ASP A 185 -12.74 23.11 -26.92
N PHE A 186 -13.31 21.94 -26.62
CA PHE A 186 -14.28 21.26 -27.49
C PHE A 186 -15.65 21.93 -27.46
N GLU A 187 -16.12 22.36 -26.29
CA GLU A 187 -17.39 23.08 -26.12
C GLU A 187 -17.36 24.43 -26.86
N ASP A 188 -16.27 25.19 -26.74
CA ASP A 188 -16.08 26.46 -27.45
C ASP A 188 -16.12 26.26 -28.98
N ARG A 189 -15.44 25.22 -29.47
CA ARG A 189 -15.46 24.87 -30.91
C ARG A 189 -16.84 24.43 -31.40
N LEU A 190 -17.60 23.72 -30.56
CA LEU A 190 -18.96 23.33 -30.92
C LEU A 190 -19.89 24.54 -30.98
N TRP A 191 -19.70 25.51 -30.09
CA TRP A 191 -20.43 26.78 -30.11
C TRP A 191 -20.14 27.57 -31.39
N ASP A 192 -18.88 27.68 -31.80
CA ASP A 192 -18.49 28.34 -33.06
C ASP A 192 -19.15 27.68 -34.29
N ILE A 193 -19.21 26.34 -34.30
CA ILE A 193 -19.87 25.57 -35.38
C ILE A 193 -21.37 25.82 -35.38
N GLU A 194 -22.01 25.84 -34.21
CA GLU A 194 -23.44 26.10 -34.07
C GLU A 194 -23.79 27.52 -34.55
N GLU A 195 -23.02 28.53 -34.15
CA GLU A 195 -23.20 29.92 -34.59
C GLU A 195 -23.06 30.04 -36.12
N HIS A 196 -22.07 29.37 -36.71
CA HIS A 196 -21.88 29.35 -38.16
C HIS A 196 -23.08 28.73 -38.90
N ILE A 197 -23.58 27.57 -38.44
CA ILE A 197 -24.74 26.89 -39.05
C ILE A 197 -26.02 27.74 -38.90
N MET A 198 -26.23 28.37 -37.75
CA MET A 198 -27.39 29.23 -37.52
C MET A 198 -27.33 30.50 -38.37
N GLY A 199 -26.13 31.09 -38.54
CA GLY A 199 -25.90 32.25 -39.40
C GLY A 199 -26.23 31.98 -40.87
N GLU A 200 -25.73 30.89 -41.44
CA GLU A 200 -25.99 30.53 -42.85
C GLU A 200 -27.48 30.29 -43.13
N ARG A 201 -28.21 29.68 -42.18
CA ARG A 201 -29.66 29.45 -42.31
C ARG A 201 -30.47 30.75 -42.39
N LEU A 202 -30.02 31.81 -41.74
CA LEU A 202 -30.71 33.11 -41.74
C LEU A 202 -30.45 33.89 -43.03
N ASP A 203 -29.28 33.73 -43.66
CA ASP A 203 -28.96 34.37 -44.94
C ASP A 203 -29.67 33.70 -46.13
N ASP A 204 -29.80 32.37 -46.12
CA ASP A 204 -30.55 31.66 -47.17
C ASP A 204 -32.04 32.07 -47.18
N GLY A 205 -32.63 32.29 -46.00
CA GLY A 205 -34.00 32.81 -45.87
C GLY A 205 -34.21 34.21 -46.46
N ARG A 206 -33.21 35.09 -46.42
CA ARG A 206 -33.28 36.43 -47.03
C ARG A 206 -33.23 36.40 -48.56
N ILE A 207 -32.51 35.44 -49.14
CA ILE A 207 -32.38 35.29 -50.60
C ILE A 207 -33.73 34.86 -51.23
N TYR A 208 -34.53 34.05 -50.53
CA TYR A 208 -35.85 33.65 -51.00
C TYR A 208 -36.92 34.75 -50.87
N VAL A 209 -36.86 35.60 -49.83
CA VAL A 209 -37.82 36.70 -49.65
C VAL A 209 -37.56 37.85 -50.63
N LYS A 210 -36.29 38.17 -50.91
CA LYS A 210 -35.95 39.27 -51.84
C LYS A 210 -36.32 38.96 -53.30
N ARG A 211 -36.40 37.68 -53.69
CA ARG A 211 -36.79 37.27 -55.06
C ARG A 211 -38.31 37.27 -55.32
N ARG A 212 -39.15 37.41 -54.28
CA ARG A 212 -40.62 37.48 -54.43
C ARG A 212 -41.18 38.90 -54.59
N VAL A 213 -40.39 39.95 -54.30
CA VAL A 213 -40.89 41.33 -54.34
C VAL A 213 -40.72 41.98 -55.73
N ASP A 214 -39.83 41.45 -56.58
CA ASP A 214 -39.58 42.00 -57.94
C ASP A 214 -40.43 41.36 -59.06
N ARG A 215 -41.42 40.52 -58.74
CA ARG A 215 -42.37 39.97 -59.73
C ARG A 215 -43.81 40.32 -59.37
N SER A 216 -44.13 41.61 -59.39
CA SER A 216 -45.52 42.07 -59.52
C SER A 216 -45.69 42.67 -60.93
N PRO A 217 -46.30 41.96 -61.88
CA PRO A 217 -46.57 42.53 -63.20
C PRO A 217 -47.71 43.54 -63.10
N ASN A 218 -47.35 44.78 -63.43
CA ASN A 218 -48.21 45.92 -63.69
C ASN A 218 -49.43 45.52 -64.55
N ARG A 219 -50.61 45.43 -63.93
CA ARG A 219 -51.90 45.41 -64.61
C ARG A 219 -52.54 46.78 -64.45
N SER A 220 -52.57 47.55 -65.53
CA SER A 220 -53.45 48.70 -65.69
C SER A 220 -54.52 48.41 -66.76
N PRO A 221 -55.69 49.05 -66.65
CA PRO A 221 -56.96 48.55 -67.16
C PRO A 221 -57.36 49.16 -68.51
N ARG A 222 -58.23 48.45 -69.23
CA ARG A 222 -59.16 49.00 -70.23
C ARG A 222 -60.58 48.76 -69.74
#